data_AF-A0A376BKK3-F1
#
_entry.id   AF-A0A376BKK3-F1
#
_cell.length_a   1.000
_cell.length_b   1.000
_cell.length_c   1.000
_cell.angle_alpha   90.00
_cell.angle_beta   90.00
_cell.angle_gamma   90.00
#
_symmetry.space_group_name_H-M   'P 1'
#
loop_
_entity.id
_entity.type
_entity.pdbx_description
1 polymer ?
#
loop_
_entity_poly.entity_id
_entity_poly.type
_entity_poly.pdbx_seq_one_letter_code
_entity_poly.pdbx_strand_id
1 'polypeptide(L)'
;MQTLNIHDVPNHLLRLTDLGEPFIIAQAGKPLAKVLPYTETETQPKRIGFLKNIAVSDDFDDVGGDEIAALFAGADDEILA
;
A
#
# COMPACT_ATOMS: atom_id res chain seq x y z
N MET A 1 13.39 -17.72 10.95
CA MET A 1 13.86 -16.71 9.97
C MET A 1 15.36 -16.57 10.14
N GLN A 2 16.13 -16.92 9.12
CA GLN A 2 17.60 -16.89 9.18
C GLN A 2 18.11 -15.45 9.11
N THR A 3 19.22 -15.16 9.79
CA THR A 3 19.89 -13.86 9.76
C THR A 3 21.33 -14.06 9.33
N LEU A 4 21.77 -13.32 8.32
CA LEU A 4 23.11 -13.40 7.76
C LEU A 4 23.86 -12.08 7.96
N ASN A 5 25.16 -12.13 8.22
CA ASN A 5 25.98 -10.93 8.22
C ASN A 5 26.21 -10.46 6.78
N ILE A 6 26.25 -9.14 6.55
CA ILE A 6 26.48 -8.54 5.23
C ILE A 6 27.74 -9.07 4.53
N HIS A 7 28.78 -9.43 5.29
CA HIS A 7 30.02 -9.98 4.74
C HIS A 7 29.87 -11.40 4.16
N ASP A 8 28.91 -12.17 4.67
CA ASP A 8 28.67 -13.55 4.25
C ASP A 8 27.68 -13.64 3.08
N VAL A 9 26.99 -12.54 2.77
CA VAL A 9 25.91 -12.49 1.74
C VAL A 9 26.39 -13.00 0.38
N PRO A 10 27.51 -12.52 -0.19
CA PRO A 10 27.92 -12.93 -1.54
C PRO A 10 28.11 -14.45 -1.68
N ASN A 11 28.49 -15.13 -0.59
CA ASN A 11 28.75 -16.57 -0.60
C ASN A 11 27.48 -17.42 -0.44
N HIS A 12 26.45 -16.88 0.21
CA HIS A 12 25.23 -17.62 0.56
C HIS A 12 24.01 -17.22 -0.26
N LEU A 13 24.07 -16.11 -1.01
CA LEU A 13 22.90 -15.52 -1.68
C LEU A 13 22.18 -16.51 -2.59
N LEU A 14 22.90 -17.18 -3.50
CA LEU A 14 22.33 -18.19 -4.43
C LEU A 14 21.59 -19.31 -3.68
N ARG A 15 22.23 -19.89 -2.65
CA ARG A 15 21.63 -20.97 -1.86
C ARG A 15 20.39 -20.51 -1.10
N LEU A 16 20.40 -19.29 -0.56
CA LEU A 16 19.27 -18.74 0.19
C LEU A 16 18.09 -18.39 -0.71
N THR A 17 18.35 -17.94 -1.93
CA THR A 17 17.30 -17.67 -2.92
C THR A 17 16.63 -18.95 -3.40
N ASP A 18 17.37 -20.06 -3.56
CA ASP A 18 16.81 -21.36 -3.97
C ASP A 18 15.85 -21.96 -2.95
N LEU A 19 16.04 -21.67 -1.66
CA LEU A 19 15.16 -22.13 -0.58
C LEU A 19 13.80 -21.43 -0.60
N GLY A 20 13.68 -20.26 -1.24
CA GLY A 20 12.44 -19.50 -1.28
C GLY A 20 11.93 -19.07 0.10
N GLU A 21 12.79 -19.04 1.12
CA GLU A 21 12.43 -18.63 2.47
C GLU A 21 12.87 -17.19 2.78
N PRO A 22 12.08 -16.41 3.52
CA PRO A 22 12.50 -15.11 4.04
C PRO A 22 13.75 -15.16 4.92
N PHE A 23 14.67 -14.22 4.71
CA PHE A 23 15.86 -14.04 5.55
C PHE A 23 16.21 -12.56 5.79
N ILE A 24 16.99 -12.30 6.83
CA ILE A 24 17.48 -10.96 7.19
C ILE A 24 18.97 -10.84 6.84
N ILE A 25 19.35 -9.69 6.30
CA ILE A 25 20.74 -9.26 6.20
C ILE A 25 21.00 -8.27 7.33
N ALA A 26 22.04 -8.50 8.11
CA ALA A 26 22.44 -7.69 9.24
C ALA A 26 23.90 -7.24 9.14
N GLN A 27 24.23 -6.11 9.74
CA GLN A 27 25.61 -5.67 9.93
C GLN A 27 25.84 -5.46 11.43
N ALA A 28 26.86 -6.14 11.98
CA ALA A 28 27.16 -6.09 13.41
C ALA A 28 25.92 -6.36 14.32
N GLY A 29 25.09 -7.34 13.93
CA GLY A 29 23.87 -7.72 14.66
C GLY A 29 22.67 -6.78 14.47
N LYS A 30 22.82 -5.67 13.74
CA LYS A 30 21.71 -4.77 13.42
C LYS A 30 21.07 -5.18 12.08
N PRO A 31 19.75 -5.45 12.04
CA PRO A 31 19.07 -5.77 10.78
C PRO A 31 19.12 -4.56 9.83
N LEU A 32 19.55 -4.79 8.59
CA LEU A 32 19.64 -3.78 7.54
C LEU A 32 18.57 -3.96 6.46
N ALA A 33 18.35 -5.21 6.06
CA ALA A 33 17.41 -5.55 5.01
C ALA A 33 16.73 -6.88 5.31
N LYS A 34 15.52 -7.04 4.76
CA LYS A 34 14.78 -8.30 4.76
C LYS A 34 14.56 -8.69 3.31
N VAL A 35 15.01 -9.89 2.95
CA VAL A 35 14.76 -10.47 1.64
C VAL A 35 13.52 -11.34 1.75
N LEU A 36 12.59 -11.15 0.82
CA LEU A 36 11.34 -11.88 0.72
C LEU A 36 11.27 -12.51 -0.68
N PRO A 37 10.68 -13.72 -0.81
CA PRO A 37 10.35 -14.26 -2.10
C PRO A 37 9.48 -13.28 -2.88
N TYR A 38 9.85 -13.04 -4.12
CA TYR A 38 9.01 -12.23 -5.00
C TYR A 38 7.71 -12.97 -5.26
N THR A 39 6.58 -12.29 -5.02
CA THR A 39 5.25 -12.82 -5.32
C THR A 39 4.57 -11.82 -6.24
N GLU A 40 4.10 -12.27 -7.39
CA GLU A 40 3.48 -11.42 -8.42
C GLU A 40 2.21 -10.71 -7.92
N THR A 41 1.58 -11.27 -6.88
CA THR A 41 0.50 -10.63 -6.14
C THR A 41 1.07 -9.90 -4.93
N GLU A 42 1.33 -8.60 -5.04
CA GLU A 42 1.38 -7.75 -3.85
C GLU A 42 -0.02 -7.69 -3.24
N THR A 43 -0.34 -8.63 -2.36
CA THR A 43 -1.53 -8.48 -1.51
C THR A 43 -1.22 -7.37 -0.51
N GLN A 44 -1.37 -6.11 -0.94
CA GLN A 44 -1.53 -5.02 0.00
C GLN A 44 -2.64 -5.44 0.96
N PRO A 45 -2.39 -5.48 2.28
CA PRO A 45 -3.41 -5.85 3.22
C PRO A 45 -4.57 -4.86 3.06
N LYS A 46 -5.70 -5.34 2.55
CA LYS A 46 -6.93 -4.54 2.44
C LYS A 46 -7.35 -4.17 3.86
N ARG A 47 -7.01 -2.95 4.29
CA ARG A 47 -7.38 -2.43 5.60
C ARG A 47 -8.87 -2.09 5.59
N ILE A 48 -9.70 -3.10 5.80
CA ILE A 48 -11.13 -2.92 5.99
C ILE A 48 -11.43 -2.42 7.41
N GLY A 49 -12.48 -1.61 7.56
CA GLY A 49 -12.98 -1.17 8.86
C GLY A 49 -12.33 0.09 9.45
N PHE A 50 -11.53 0.83 8.69
CA PHE A 50 -11.02 2.15 9.11
C PHE A 50 -12.14 3.18 9.34
N LEU A 51 -13.27 3.04 8.65
CA LEU A 51 -14.42 3.94 8.76
C LEU A 51 -15.55 3.38 9.66
N LYS A 52 -15.28 2.37 10.49
CA LYS A 52 -16.30 1.71 11.34
C LYS A 52 -17.06 2.64 12.27
N ASN A 53 -16.47 3.77 12.64
CA ASN A 53 -17.03 4.72 13.62
C ASN A 53 -17.51 6.02 12.97
N ILE A 54 -17.64 6.07 11.64
CA ILE A 54 -18.22 7.22 10.97
C ILE A 54 -19.74 7.12 11.06
N ALA A 55 -20.37 8.13 11.65
CA ALA A 55 -21.80 8.34 11.56
C ALA A 55 -22.08 9.08 10.24
N VAL A 56 -22.92 8.50 9.40
CA VAL A 56 -23.43 9.12 8.18
C VAL A 56 -24.85 9.59 8.49
N SER A 57 -25.16 10.84 8.14
CA SER A 57 -26.51 11.38 8.31
C SER A 57 -27.49 10.70 7.34
N ASP A 58 -28.78 10.66 7.70
CA ASP A 58 -29.82 10.04 6.87
C ASP A 58 -29.99 10.75 5.50
N ASP A 59 -29.59 12.01 5.41
CA ASP A 59 -29.66 12.89 4.22
C ASP A 59 -28.35 12.96 3.43
N PHE A 60 -27.41 12.04 3.66
CA PHE A 60 -26.10 12.06 2.99
C PHE A 60 -26.20 12.04 1.45
N ASP A 61 -27.19 11.35 0.90
CA ASP A 61 -27.44 11.27 -0.54
C ASP A 61 -27.90 12.62 -1.15
N ASP A 62 -28.36 13.55 -0.30
CA ASP A 62 -28.82 14.88 -0.71
C ASP A 62 -27.73 15.95 -0.58
N VAL A 63 -26.60 15.64 0.10
CA VAL A 63 -25.53 16.60 0.37
C VAL A 63 -24.90 17.10 -0.93
N GLY A 64 -25.01 18.40 -1.18
CA GLY A 64 -24.42 19.05 -2.36
C GLY A 64 -25.21 18.81 -3.66
N GLY A 65 -26.45 18.30 -3.58
CA GLY A 65 -27.25 17.94 -4.75
C GLY A 65 -27.36 19.04 -5.82
N ASP A 66 -27.68 20.27 -5.42
CA ASP A 66 -27.84 21.40 -6.36
C ASP A 66 -26.51 21.80 -7.03
N GLU A 67 -25.41 21.83 -6.27
CA GLU A 67 -24.07 22.16 -6.79
C GLU A 67 -23.56 21.06 -7.74
N ILE A 68 -23.71 19.79 -7.33
CA ILE A 68 -23.37 18.63 -8.16
C ILE A 68 -24.20 18.67 -9.46
N ALA A 69 -25.52 18.91 -9.37
CA ALA A 69 -26.38 19.00 -10.53
C ALA A 69 -25.96 20.14 -11.48
N ALA A 70 -25.58 21.30 -10.96
CA ALA A 70 -25.09 22.43 -11.75
C ALA A 70 -23.78 22.09 -12.48
N LEU A 71 -22.83 21.41 -11.82
CA LEU A 71 -21.58 20.94 -12.42
C LEU A 71 -21.83 19.96 -13.57
N PHE A 72 -22.82 19.06 -13.44
CA PHE A 72 -23.21 18.14 -14.52
C PHE A 72 -24.03 18.80 -15.63
N ALA A 73 -24.76 19.90 -15.33
CA ALA A 73 -25.56 20.64 -16.30
C ALA A 73 -24.73 21.62 -17.16
N GLY A 74 -23.44 21.79 -16.88
CA GLY A 74 -22.56 22.67 -17.65
C GLY A 74 -22.76 24.17 -17.34
N ALA A 75 -23.23 24.51 -16.14
CA ALA A 75 -23.51 25.88 -15.74
C ALA A 75 -22.25 26.80 -15.67
N ASP A 76 -21.05 26.23 -15.80
CA ASP A 76 -19.78 26.96 -15.83
C ASP A 76 -19.36 27.46 -17.24
N ASP A 77 -20.18 27.26 -18.27
CA ASP A 77 -19.86 27.67 -19.66
C ASP A 77 -20.28 29.13 -20.00
N GLU A 78 -20.44 30.00 -18.99
CA GLU A 78 -20.64 31.46 -19.15
C GLU A 78 -19.35 32.29 -18.91
N ILE A 79 -18.15 31.73 -19.15
CA ILE A 79 -16.88 32.49 -19.09
C ILE A 79 -16.24 32.73 -20.49
N LEU A 80 -16.99 32.56 -21.59
CA LEU A 80 -16.55 32.98 -22.92
C LEU A 80 -17.65 33.73 -23.69
N ALA A 81 -17.92 34.97 -23.29
CA ALA A 81 -18.51 36.00 -24.16
C ALA A 81 -17.91 37.37 -23.86
#